data_AF-A0A1U8DDC2-F1
#
_entry.id   AF-A0A1U8DDC2-F1
#
_cell.length_a   1.000
_cell.length_b   1.000
_cell.length_c   1.000
_cell.angle_alpha   90.00
_cell.angle_beta   90.00
_cell.angle_gamma   90.00
#
_symmetry.space_group_name_H-M   'P 1'
#
loop_
_entity.id
_entity.type
_entity.pdbx_description
1 polymer ?
#
loop_
_entity_poly.entity_id
_entity_poly.type
_entity_poly.pdbx_seq_one_letter_code
_entity_poly.pdbx_strand_id
1 'polypeptide(L)'
;MVLFCQKKLMYLLHLIIFFLAVGSVALMAYALLVEAGNIVNLPNKRIGFYNFCLWNEMIEDLQCLMIKDFEKIDIHQAVIVVARVFVYSPLVICLFSLHLIVHVQYSKDRMEWELILTMLGITTIMLSGGLSLFLFQVWPWIQVSELSGAFIALAGAQVLLVLQLVAAATYLKWVKNNLIKGSSSLEEQLPPLQV
;
A
#
# COMPACT_ATOMS: atom_id res chain seq x y z
N MET A 1 11.75 -4.22 -35.84
CA MET A 1 10.57 -3.46 -35.31
C MET A 1 10.04 -4.02 -33.99
N VAL A 2 9.86 -5.35 -33.86
CA VAL A 2 9.33 -6.01 -32.64
C VAL A 2 10.19 -5.74 -31.38
N LEU A 3 11.52 -5.85 -31.49
CA LEU A 3 12.44 -5.65 -30.35
C LEU A 3 12.43 -4.21 -29.78
N PHE A 4 12.17 -3.21 -30.63
CA PHE A 4 12.10 -1.80 -30.23
C PHE A 4 10.82 -1.48 -29.46
N CYS A 5 9.70 -2.09 -29.87
CA CYS A 5 8.42 -1.99 -29.18
C CYS A 5 8.50 -2.62 -27.77
N GLN A 6 9.17 -3.77 -27.63
CA GLN A 6 9.35 -4.46 -26.34
C GLN A 6 10.18 -3.63 -25.34
N LYS A 7 11.30 -3.04 -25.77
CA LYS A 7 12.12 -2.17 -24.90
C LYS A 7 11.37 -0.92 -24.42
N LYS A 8 10.60 -0.28 -25.30
CA LYS A 8 9.80 0.91 -24.96
C LYS A 8 8.67 0.57 -23.98
N LEU A 9 8.00 -0.56 -24.17
CA LEU A 9 6.96 -1.05 -23.27
C LEU A 9 7.53 -1.36 -21.87
N MET A 10 8.71 -1.97 -21.82
CA MET A 10 9.40 -2.27 -20.57
C MET A 10 9.77 -1.01 -19.80
N TYR A 11 10.33 0.00 -20.47
CA TYR A 11 10.65 1.28 -19.85
C TYR A 11 9.38 1.99 -19.30
N LEU A 12 8.30 1.98 -20.08
CA LEU A 12 7.02 2.55 -19.65
C LEU A 12 6.49 1.85 -18.39
N LEU A 13 6.59 0.53 -18.32
CA LEU A 13 6.13 -0.24 -17.16
C LEU A 13 6.94 0.08 -15.89
N HIS A 14 8.26 0.26 -16.02
CA HIS A 14 9.10 0.70 -14.90
C HIS A 14 8.70 2.09 -14.41
N LEU A 15 8.47 3.04 -15.32
CA LEU A 15 7.98 4.37 -14.97
C LEU A 15 6.62 4.30 -14.27
N ILE A 16 5.69 3.49 -14.78
CA ILE A 16 4.37 3.29 -14.16
C ILE A 16 4.54 2.77 -12.73
N ILE A 17 5.32 1.70 -12.53
CA ILE A 17 5.56 1.13 -11.19
C ILE A 17 6.16 2.18 -10.25
N PHE A 18 7.12 2.98 -10.73
CA PHE A 18 7.74 4.04 -9.95
C PHE A 18 6.73 5.14 -9.56
N PHE A 19 5.93 5.65 -10.49
CA PHE A 19 4.93 6.68 -10.19
C PHE A 19 3.80 6.17 -9.29
N LEU A 20 3.39 4.89 -9.44
CA LEU A 20 2.44 4.26 -8.53
C LEU A 20 3.01 4.19 -7.10
N ALA A 21 4.30 3.87 -6.96
CA ALA A 21 4.99 3.84 -5.67
C ALA A 21 5.09 5.22 -5.02
N VAL A 22 5.49 6.24 -5.80
CA VAL A 22 5.56 7.62 -5.32
C VAL A 22 4.17 8.12 -4.91
N GLY A 23 3.16 7.85 -5.74
CA GLY A 23 1.78 8.23 -5.47
C GLY A 23 1.22 7.56 -4.21
N SER A 24 1.46 6.26 -4.01
CA SER A 24 0.99 5.55 -2.82
C SER A 24 1.64 6.09 -1.54
N VAL A 25 2.95 6.34 -1.56
CA VAL A 25 3.68 6.96 -0.45
C VAL A 25 3.16 8.37 -0.16
N ALA A 26 2.96 9.20 -1.19
CA ALA A 26 2.46 10.55 -1.03
C ALA A 26 1.05 10.58 -0.41
N LEU A 27 0.13 9.73 -0.88
CA LEU A 27 -1.21 9.63 -0.33
C LEU A 27 -1.22 9.11 1.12
N MET A 28 -0.41 8.09 1.42
CA MET A 28 -0.26 7.61 2.80
C MET A 28 0.35 8.68 3.71
N ALA A 29 1.38 9.39 3.27
CA ALA A 29 2.00 10.47 4.05
C ALA A 29 1.00 11.61 4.30
N TYR A 30 0.24 12.01 3.27
CA TYR A 30 -0.84 12.98 3.43
C TYR A 30 -1.86 12.52 4.48
N ALA A 31 -2.40 11.30 4.35
CA ALA A 31 -3.42 10.83 5.27
C ALA A 31 -2.91 10.62 6.70
N LEU A 32 -1.71 10.05 6.87
CA LEU A 32 -1.20 9.60 8.17
C LEU A 32 -0.42 10.69 8.91
N LEU A 33 0.32 11.53 8.19
CA LEU A 33 1.18 12.55 8.80
C LEU A 33 0.53 13.94 8.76
N VAL A 34 -0.06 14.33 7.61
CA VAL A 34 -0.66 15.66 7.45
C VAL A 34 -2.03 15.72 8.12
N GLU A 35 -2.91 14.75 7.82
CA GLU A 35 -4.25 14.66 8.42
C GLU A 35 -4.27 13.89 9.75
N ALA A 36 -3.09 13.55 10.29
CA ALA A 36 -2.89 12.79 11.53
C ALA A 36 -3.67 11.46 11.61
N GLY A 37 -4.01 10.87 10.45
CA GLY A 37 -4.78 9.65 10.36
C GLY A 37 -6.25 9.81 10.76
N ASN A 38 -6.82 11.02 10.67
CA ASN A 38 -8.22 11.30 10.97
C ASN A 38 -9.14 10.90 9.81
N ILE A 39 -9.81 9.76 9.94
CA ILE A 39 -10.79 9.22 8.98
C ILE A 39 -12.06 10.08 8.91
N VAL A 40 -12.43 10.69 10.03
CA VAL A 40 -13.44 11.76 10.12
C VAL A 40 -12.76 12.97 10.74
N ASN A 41 -12.86 14.13 10.09
CA ASN A 41 -12.21 15.36 10.52
C ASN A 41 -13.18 16.56 10.43
N LEU A 42 -14.19 16.56 11.30
CA LEU A 42 -15.18 17.63 11.43
C LEU A 42 -14.88 18.50 12.67
N PRO A 43 -15.38 19.74 12.73
CA PRO A 43 -15.18 20.62 13.88
C PRO A 43 -15.72 20.04 15.20
N ASN A 44 -16.84 19.33 15.12
CA ASN A 44 -17.56 18.72 16.24
C ASN A 44 -17.26 17.22 16.43
N LYS A 45 -16.43 16.63 15.57
CA LYS A 45 -16.20 15.18 15.58
C LYS A 45 -14.91 14.82 14.86
N ARG A 46 -13.98 14.17 15.57
CA ARG A 46 -12.73 13.67 15.00
C ARG A 46 -12.56 12.20 15.34
N ILE A 47 -12.52 11.36 14.33
CA ILE A 47 -12.29 9.92 14.49
C ILE A 47 -11.10 9.56 13.61
N GLY A 48 -10.02 9.14 14.25
CA GLY A 48 -8.78 8.77 13.62
C GLY A 48 -8.07 7.70 14.41
N PHE A 49 -6.98 7.20 13.86
CA PHE A 49 -6.24 6.11 14.49
C PHE A 49 -5.78 6.48 15.90
N TYR A 50 -5.25 7.70 16.09
CA TYR A 50 -4.79 8.18 17.41
C TYR A 50 -5.76 9.15 18.09
N ASN A 51 -6.65 9.80 17.33
CA ASN A 51 -7.55 10.83 17.84
C ASN A 51 -8.98 10.31 17.80
N PHE A 52 -9.64 10.21 18.95
CA PHE A 52 -11.06 9.89 19.01
C PHE A 52 -11.73 10.93 19.89
N CYS A 53 -12.31 11.95 19.27
CA CYS A 53 -12.85 13.11 19.95
C CYS A 53 -14.29 13.37 19.51
N LEU A 54 -15.17 13.52 20.48
CA LEU A 54 -16.60 13.75 20.28
C LEU A 54 -16.98 15.09 20.93
N TRP A 55 -17.93 15.80 20.33
CA TRP A 55 -18.48 17.00 20.93
C TRP A 55 -19.17 16.68 22.26
N ASN A 56 -18.79 17.39 23.32
CA ASN A 56 -19.46 17.31 24.60
C ASN A 56 -20.31 18.58 24.82
N GLU A 57 -21.62 18.41 24.78
CA GLU A 57 -22.59 19.49 24.99
C GLU A 57 -22.47 20.15 26.37
N MET A 58 -21.99 19.45 27.40
CA MET A 58 -21.86 20.00 28.74
C MET A 58 -20.67 20.94 28.92
N ILE A 59 -19.62 20.75 28.10
CA ILE A 59 -18.37 21.53 28.18
C ILE A 59 -18.25 22.49 26.98
N GLU A 60 -19.18 22.39 26.02
CA GLU A 60 -19.15 23.10 24.73
C GLU A 60 -17.81 22.97 24.01
N ASP A 61 -17.15 21.82 24.15
CA ASP A 61 -15.84 21.55 23.56
C ASP A 61 -15.70 20.08 23.13
N LEU A 62 -14.71 19.82 22.28
CA LEU A 62 -14.38 18.52 21.75
C LEU A 62 -13.63 17.69 22.81
N GLN A 63 -14.29 16.69 23.39
CA GLN A 63 -13.67 15.80 24.36
C GLN A 63 -13.01 14.62 23.65
N CYS A 64 -11.68 14.53 23.76
CA CYS A 64 -10.91 13.40 23.26
C CYS A 64 -10.87 12.25 24.27
N LEU A 65 -11.34 11.09 23.84
CA LEU A 65 -11.31 9.84 24.58
C LEU A 65 -9.90 9.26 24.53
N MET A 66 -9.39 8.89 25.70
CA MET A 66 -8.14 8.15 25.80
C MET A 66 -8.39 6.68 25.49
N ILE A 67 -7.33 5.95 25.15
CA ILE A 67 -7.41 4.51 24.90
C ILE A 67 -8.07 3.76 26.07
N LYS A 68 -7.85 4.22 27.32
CA LYS A 68 -8.45 3.65 28.54
C LYS A 68 -9.97 3.82 28.60
N ASP A 69 -10.52 4.77 27.85
CA ASP A 69 -11.95 5.04 27.80
C ASP A 69 -12.66 4.24 26.69
N PHE A 70 -11.90 3.60 25.79
CA PHE A 70 -12.46 2.82 24.68
C PHE A 70 -13.26 1.60 25.14
N GLU A 71 -12.84 0.95 26.22
CA GLU A 71 -13.56 -0.20 26.77
C GLU A 71 -14.96 0.19 27.29
N LYS A 72 -15.15 1.44 27.72
CA LYS A 72 -16.45 1.97 28.18
C LYS A 72 -17.45 2.17 27.04
N ILE A 73 -16.96 2.22 25.80
CA ILE A 73 -17.75 2.44 24.59
C ILE A 73 -17.69 1.25 23.63
N ASP A 74 -17.38 0.06 24.17
CA ASP A 74 -17.29 -1.21 23.43
C ASP A 74 -16.25 -1.19 22.29
N ILE A 75 -15.21 -0.37 22.43
CA ILE A 75 -14.06 -0.34 21.53
C ILE A 75 -12.94 -1.19 22.12
N HIS A 76 -12.63 -2.31 21.48
CA HIS A 76 -11.59 -3.20 21.97
C HIS A 76 -10.20 -2.60 21.71
N GLN A 77 -9.53 -2.13 22.78
CA GLN A 77 -8.24 -1.45 22.71
C GLN A 77 -7.20 -2.23 21.89
N ALA A 78 -7.11 -3.55 22.07
CA ALA A 78 -6.11 -4.36 21.38
C ALA A 78 -6.31 -4.34 19.86
N VAL A 79 -7.57 -4.31 19.38
CA VAL A 79 -7.88 -4.26 17.95
C VAL A 79 -7.44 -2.92 17.37
N ILE A 80 -7.68 -1.82 18.08
CA ILE A 80 -7.23 -0.48 17.65
C ILE A 80 -5.70 -0.39 17.60
N VAL A 81 -5.00 -0.95 18.58
CA VAL A 81 -3.53 -0.98 18.59
C VAL A 81 -3.00 -1.78 17.39
N VAL A 82 -3.56 -2.95 17.11
CA VAL A 82 -3.18 -3.76 15.94
C VAL A 82 -3.47 -3.01 14.64
N ALA A 83 -4.65 -2.39 14.52
CA ALA A 83 -5.02 -1.59 13.36
C ALA A 83 -4.03 -0.43 13.11
N ARG A 84 -3.60 0.27 14.17
CA ARG A 84 -2.56 1.31 14.07
C ARG A 84 -1.26 0.77 13.49
N VAL A 85 -0.75 -0.33 14.04
CA VAL A 85 0.48 -0.96 13.54
C VAL A 85 0.32 -1.31 12.07
N PHE A 86 -0.82 -1.89 11.70
CA PHE A 86 -1.10 -2.34 10.34
C PHE A 86 -1.26 -1.20 9.34
N VAL A 87 -1.80 -0.04 9.74
CA VAL A 87 -1.97 1.11 8.84
C VAL A 87 -0.67 1.93 8.70
N TYR A 88 0.12 2.08 9.77
CA TYR A 88 1.32 2.92 9.72
C TYR A 88 2.56 2.20 9.18
N SER A 89 2.68 0.88 9.36
CA SER A 89 3.81 0.10 8.83
C SER A 89 3.94 0.13 7.30
N PRO A 90 2.86 0.06 6.50
CA PRO A 90 2.86 0.26 5.05
C PRO A 90 3.69 1.44 4.56
N LEU A 91 3.57 2.60 5.20
CA LEU A 91 4.29 3.80 4.78
C LEU A 91 5.81 3.59 4.86
N VAL A 92 6.28 3.00 5.95
CA VAL A 92 7.70 2.69 6.16
C VAL A 92 8.18 1.66 5.13
N ILE A 93 7.42 0.57 4.95
CA ILE A 93 7.78 -0.49 4.00
C ILE A 93 7.83 0.05 2.56
N CYS A 94 6.89 0.90 2.16
CA CYS A 94 6.86 1.50 0.83
C CYS A 94 8.02 2.46 0.58
N LEU A 95 8.47 3.21 1.60
CA LEU A 95 9.68 4.04 1.51
C LEU A 95 10.93 3.18 1.24
N PHE A 96 11.08 2.05 1.93
CA PHE A 96 12.16 1.10 1.63
C PHE A 96 12.02 0.48 0.24
N SER A 97 10.79 0.13 -0.15
CA SER A 97 10.51 -0.46 -1.47
C SER A 97 10.82 0.49 -2.62
N LEU A 98 10.63 1.81 -2.45
CA LEU A 98 11.04 2.81 -3.43
C LEU A 98 12.54 2.76 -3.72
N HIS A 99 13.36 2.64 -2.66
CA HIS A 99 14.81 2.54 -2.82
C HIS A 99 15.20 1.30 -3.63
N LEU A 100 14.56 0.16 -3.35
CA LEU A 100 14.76 -1.08 -4.11
C LEU A 100 14.32 -0.94 -5.56
N ILE A 101 13.17 -0.32 -5.84
CA ILE A 101 12.69 -0.12 -7.21
C ILE A 101 13.69 0.70 -8.04
N VAL A 102 14.28 1.75 -7.45
CA VAL A 102 15.31 2.56 -8.12
C VAL A 102 16.58 1.74 -8.37
N HIS A 103 17.01 0.93 -7.40
CA HIS A 103 18.18 0.06 -7.56
C HIS A 103 17.98 -0.98 -8.67
N VAL A 104 16.83 -1.65 -8.63
CA VAL A 104 16.47 -2.75 -9.52
C VAL A 104 16.23 -2.29 -10.96
N GLN A 105 15.88 -1.04 -11.22
CA GLN A 105 15.80 -0.52 -12.60
C GLN A 105 17.12 -0.67 -13.38
N TYR A 106 18.25 -0.72 -12.69
CA TYR A 106 19.57 -0.92 -13.28
C TYR A 106 20.05 -2.39 -13.24
N SER A 107 19.39 -3.23 -12.45
CA SER A 107 19.74 -4.63 -12.21
C SER A 107 18.73 -5.57 -12.89
N LYS A 108 19.21 -6.62 -13.56
CA LYS A 108 18.35 -7.68 -14.09
C LYS A 108 18.09 -8.81 -13.07
N ASP A 109 18.40 -8.58 -11.79
CA ASP A 109 18.31 -9.63 -10.79
C ASP A 109 16.84 -9.98 -10.48
N ARG A 110 16.56 -11.27 -10.62
CA ARG A 110 15.24 -11.86 -10.41
C ARG A 110 14.88 -11.90 -8.92
N MET A 111 15.85 -12.13 -8.04
CA MET A 111 15.60 -12.24 -6.60
C MET A 111 15.09 -10.92 -6.02
N GLU A 112 15.60 -9.79 -6.53
CA GLU A 112 15.17 -8.45 -6.09
C GLU A 112 13.71 -8.16 -6.46
N TRP A 113 13.24 -8.59 -7.64
CA TRP A 113 11.83 -8.44 -8.04
C TRP A 113 10.87 -9.32 -7.24
N GLU A 114 11.26 -10.55 -6.90
CA GLU A 114 10.46 -11.44 -6.04
C GLU A 114 10.35 -10.88 -4.61
N LEU A 115 11.41 -10.23 -4.11
CA LEU A 115 11.38 -9.49 -2.84
C LEU A 115 10.43 -8.29 -2.92
N ILE A 116 10.52 -7.46 -3.97
CA ILE A 116 9.61 -6.31 -4.17
C ILE A 116 8.15 -6.76 -4.18
N LEU A 117 7.83 -7.85 -4.88
CA LEU A 117 6.46 -8.38 -4.92
C LEU A 117 5.97 -8.83 -3.54
N THR A 118 6.82 -9.50 -2.77
CA THR A 118 6.49 -9.97 -1.42
C THR A 118 6.22 -8.78 -0.49
N MET A 119 7.09 -7.77 -0.51
CA MET A 119 6.92 -6.56 0.30
C MET A 119 5.66 -5.77 -0.09
N LEU A 120 5.37 -5.64 -1.39
CA LEU A 120 4.15 -5.01 -1.88
C LEU A 120 2.89 -5.79 -1.46
N GLY A 121 2.93 -7.12 -1.55
CA GLY A 121 1.83 -7.98 -1.10
C GLY A 121 1.53 -7.81 0.39
N ILE A 122 2.57 -7.89 1.24
CA ILE A 122 2.46 -7.67 2.68
C ILE A 122 1.88 -6.28 2.96
N THR A 123 2.41 -5.25 2.31
CA THR A 123 1.96 -3.86 2.51
C THR A 123 0.49 -3.67 2.13
N THR A 124 0.05 -4.26 1.02
CA THR A 124 -1.34 -4.21 0.56
C THR A 124 -2.28 -4.87 1.57
N ILE A 125 -1.88 -6.01 2.15
CA ILE A 125 -2.66 -6.73 3.16
C ILE A 125 -2.68 -5.95 4.48
N MET A 126 -1.54 -5.40 4.91
CA MET A 126 -1.46 -4.61 6.14
C MET A 126 -2.34 -3.36 6.06
N LEU A 127 -2.25 -2.59 4.98
CA LEU A 127 -3.04 -1.35 4.85
C LEU A 127 -4.55 -1.63 4.82
N SER A 128 -4.99 -2.58 3.99
CA SER A 128 -6.41 -2.96 3.91
C SER A 128 -6.89 -3.59 5.21
N GLY A 129 -6.14 -4.54 5.78
CA GLY A 129 -6.47 -5.21 7.03
C GLY A 129 -6.55 -4.23 8.20
N GLY A 130 -5.57 -3.34 8.34
CA GLY A 130 -5.56 -2.33 9.39
C GLY A 130 -6.73 -1.34 9.26
N LEU A 131 -7.02 -0.88 8.04
CA LEU A 131 -8.15 0.02 7.80
C LEU A 131 -9.49 -0.68 8.07
N SER A 132 -9.66 -1.92 7.61
CA SER A 132 -10.87 -2.72 7.87
C SER A 132 -11.07 -3.00 9.35
N LEU A 133 -10.02 -3.39 10.08
CA LEU A 133 -10.10 -3.62 11.53
C LEU A 133 -10.51 -2.35 12.28
N PHE A 134 -9.91 -1.21 11.93
CA PHE A 134 -10.28 0.07 12.52
C PHE A 134 -11.74 0.41 12.24
N LEU A 135 -12.15 0.41 10.96
CA LEU A 135 -13.50 0.75 10.54
C LEU A 135 -14.55 -0.15 11.17
N PHE A 136 -14.30 -1.46 11.25
CA PHE A 136 -15.23 -2.39 11.88
C PHE A 136 -15.47 -2.02 13.35
N GLN A 137 -14.42 -1.65 14.07
CA GLN A 137 -14.52 -1.27 15.48
C GLN A 137 -15.25 0.05 15.70
N VAL A 138 -15.06 1.02 14.81
CA VAL A 138 -15.65 2.37 14.96
C VAL A 138 -16.88 2.60 14.09
N TRP A 139 -17.35 1.58 13.36
CA TRP A 139 -18.47 1.66 12.42
C TRP A 139 -19.73 2.32 13.00
N PRO A 140 -20.18 2.00 14.24
CA PRO A 140 -21.37 2.62 14.81
C PRO A 140 -21.26 4.15 14.97
N TRP A 141 -20.02 4.65 15.00
CA TRP A 141 -19.71 6.06 15.24
C TRP A 141 -19.44 6.83 13.96
N ILE A 142 -19.43 6.21 12.78
CA ILE A 142 -19.09 6.86 11.51
C ILE A 142 -20.31 6.91 10.59
N GLN A 143 -20.58 8.07 10.00
CA GLN A 143 -21.43 8.16 8.81
C GLN A 143 -20.55 8.28 7.55
N VAL A 144 -20.94 7.61 6.48
CA VAL A 144 -20.15 7.57 5.22
C VAL A 144 -19.97 8.98 4.61
N SER A 145 -20.95 9.87 4.81
CA SER A 145 -20.86 11.27 4.37
C SER A 145 -19.85 12.11 5.13
N GLU A 146 -19.39 11.65 6.30
CA GLU A 146 -18.43 12.35 7.16
C GLU A 146 -16.98 11.93 6.89
N LEU A 147 -16.76 10.98 5.98
CA LEU A 147 -15.43 10.48 5.63
C LEU A 147 -14.58 11.61 5.05
N SER A 148 -13.41 11.80 5.62
CA SER A 148 -12.50 12.90 5.30
C SER A 148 -11.68 12.63 4.03
N GLY A 149 -10.96 13.66 3.58
CA GLY A 149 -9.94 13.51 2.54
C GLY A 149 -8.85 12.49 2.91
N ALA A 150 -8.55 12.31 4.21
CA ALA A 150 -7.58 11.31 4.65
C ALA A 150 -8.05 9.88 4.36
N PHE A 151 -9.34 9.59 4.56
CA PHE A 151 -9.91 8.29 4.20
C PHE A 151 -9.81 8.03 2.70
N ILE A 152 -10.19 9.02 1.89
CA ILE A 152 -10.12 8.95 0.43
C ILE A 152 -8.68 8.73 -0.02
N ALA A 153 -7.72 9.42 0.60
CA ALA A 153 -6.30 9.23 0.32
C ALA A 153 -5.80 7.83 0.68
N LEU A 154 -6.20 7.25 1.83
CA LEU A 154 -5.85 5.87 2.18
C LEU A 154 -6.47 4.85 1.23
N ALA A 155 -7.73 5.04 0.84
CA ALA A 155 -8.39 4.20 -0.16
C ALA A 155 -7.70 4.33 -1.53
N GLY A 156 -7.33 5.54 -1.93
CA GLY A 156 -6.53 5.80 -3.12
C GLY A 156 -5.17 5.11 -3.05
N ALA A 157 -4.46 5.22 -1.93
CA ALA A 157 -3.18 4.54 -1.71
C ALA A 157 -3.33 3.02 -1.83
N GLN A 158 -4.40 2.44 -1.27
CA GLN A 158 -4.71 1.01 -1.40
C GLN A 158 -4.87 0.61 -2.87
N VAL A 159 -5.62 1.39 -3.66
CA VAL A 159 -5.79 1.14 -5.10
C VAL A 159 -4.46 1.22 -5.83
N LEU A 160 -3.64 2.23 -5.55
CA LEU A 160 -2.31 2.37 -6.17
C LEU A 160 -1.38 1.22 -5.82
N LEU A 161 -1.39 0.73 -4.56
CA LEU A 161 -0.61 -0.44 -4.15
C LEU A 161 -1.03 -1.71 -4.88
N VAL A 162 -2.34 -1.94 -5.02
CA VAL A 162 -2.85 -3.09 -5.79
C VAL A 162 -2.45 -2.99 -7.27
N LEU A 163 -2.59 -1.80 -7.87
CA LEU A 163 -2.15 -1.57 -9.25
C LEU A 163 -0.64 -1.79 -9.41
N GLN A 164 0.16 -1.34 -8.44
CA GLN A 164 1.60 -1.53 -8.43
C GLN A 164 1.96 -3.02 -8.33
N LEU A 165 1.28 -3.77 -7.47
CA LEU A 165 1.44 -5.22 -7.32
C LEU A 165 1.12 -5.96 -8.63
N VAL A 166 0.00 -5.63 -9.28
CA VAL A 166 -0.40 -6.21 -10.57
C VAL A 166 0.60 -5.89 -11.68
N ALA A 167 1.08 -4.63 -11.74
CA ALA A 167 2.07 -4.20 -12.72
C ALA A 167 3.41 -4.95 -12.54
N ALA A 168 3.91 -5.03 -11.30
CA ALA A 168 5.14 -5.76 -10.99
C ALA A 168 5.01 -7.27 -11.25
N ALA A 169 3.85 -7.88 -10.94
CA ALA A 169 3.63 -9.30 -11.17
C ALA A 169 3.56 -9.63 -12.67
N THR A 170 2.91 -8.75 -13.44
CA THR A 170 2.85 -8.85 -14.91
C THR A 170 4.24 -8.71 -15.52
N TYR A 171 5.06 -7.78 -15.02
CA TYR A 171 6.45 -7.63 -15.44
C TYR A 171 7.25 -8.91 -15.20
N LEU A 172 7.24 -9.44 -13.98
CA LEU A 172 8.00 -10.64 -13.63
C LEU A 172 7.55 -11.85 -14.47
N LYS A 173 6.24 -12.02 -14.66
CA LYS A 173 5.69 -13.09 -15.52
C LYS A 173 6.18 -12.95 -16.97
N TRP A 174 6.21 -11.73 -17.51
CA TRP A 174 6.73 -11.48 -18.86
C TRP A 174 8.23 -11.81 -18.96
N VAL A 175 9.04 -11.38 -17.98
CA VAL A 175 10.48 -11.71 -17.93
C VAL A 175 10.68 -13.23 -17.90
N LYS A 176 9.94 -13.95 -17.04
CA LYS A 176 10.00 -15.41 -16.93
C LYS A 176 9.68 -16.11 -18.25
N ASN A 177 8.62 -15.69 -18.94
CA ASN A 177 8.21 -16.29 -20.20
C ASN A 177 9.24 -16.08 -21.32
N ASN A 178 9.90 -14.93 -21.37
CA ASN A 178 10.93 -14.67 -22.39
C ASN A 178 12.25 -15.38 -22.10
N LEU A 179 12.62 -15.56 -20.83
CA LEU A 179 13.79 -16.37 -20.47
C LEU A 179 13.61 -17.83 -20.89
N ILE A 180 12.43 -18.42 -20.65
CA ILE A 180 12.13 -19.81 -21.02
C ILE A 180 12.15 -20.01 -22.54
N LYS A 181 11.62 -19.05 -23.32
CA LYS A 181 11.69 -19.10 -24.79
C LYS A 181 13.11 -18.92 -25.32
N GLY A 182 13.94 -18.14 -24.63
CA GLY A 182 15.35 -17.97 -24.96
C GLY A 182 16.18 -19.23 -24.70
N SER A 183 15.92 -19.96 -23.61
CA SER A 183 16.62 -21.20 -23.29
C SER A 183 16.25 -22.34 -24.23
N SER A 184 14.96 -22.48 -24.59
CA SER A 184 14.54 -23.50 -25.56
C SER A 184 15.15 -23.27 -26.96
N SER A 185 15.33 -22.01 -27.36
CA SER A 185 16.00 -21.64 -28.60
C SER A 185 17.51 -21.92 -28.58
N LEU A 186 18.15 -21.91 -27.41
CA LEU A 186 19.58 -22.18 -27.28
C LEU A 186 19.87 -23.68 -27.33
N GLU A 187 18.97 -24.49 -26.75
CA GLU A 187 19.10 -25.95 -26.73
C GLU A 187 18.87 -26.58 -28.12
N GLU A 188 18.01 -25.98 -28.93
CA GLU A 188 17.76 -26.39 -30.32
C GLU A 188 18.93 -26.04 -31.29
N GLN A 189 19.86 -25.19 -30.87
CA GLN A 189 21.06 -24.82 -31.64
C GLN A 189 22.34 -25.52 -31.19
N LEU A 190 22.29 -26.39 -30.16
CA LEU A 190 23.46 -27.15 -29.74
C LEU A 190 23.66 -28.34 -30.70
N PRO A 191 24.79 -28.44 -31.44
CA PRO A 191 25.00 -29.56 -32.35
C PRO A 191 25.08 -30.87 -31.55
N PRO A 192 24.61 -32.00 -32.10
CA PRO A 192 24.67 -33.28 -31.41
C PRO A 192 26.14 -33.61 -31.09
N LEU A 193 26.41 -33.89 -29.81
CA LEU A 193 27.68 -34.45 -29.39
C LEU A 193 27.91 -35.73 -30.20
N GLN A 194 28.86 -35.71 -31.12
CA GLN A 194 29.34 -36.91 -31.77
C GLN A 194 30.18 -37.67 -30.74
N VAL A 195 29.62 -38.77 -30.25
CA VAL A 195 30.33 -39.83 -29.49
C VAL A 195 30.98 -40.78 -30.48
#